data_AF-A0A9W7NLG3-F1
#
_entry.id   AF-A0A9W7NLG3-F1
#
_cell.length_a   1.000
_cell.length_b   1.000
_cell.length_c   1.000
_cell.angle_alpha   90.00
_cell.angle_beta   90.00
_cell.angle_gamma   90.00
#
_symmetry.space_group_name_H-M   'P 1'
#
loop_
_entity.id
_entity.type
_entity.pdbx_description
1 polymer ?
#
loop_
_entity_poly.entity_id
_entity_poly.type
_entity_poly.pdbx_seq_one_letter_code
_entity_poly.pdbx_strand_id
1 'polypeptide(L)'
;MLGDDAIMIAYGAGKALDKAEDVIAAWQDAARKLKGEVESRNDSIRRLMAEKASMDQQWTSDVRTLQKQLAETQRALDDKTMHIAGLVAQRDAYMEQHPDSPLLHDSGERFRSSGNIKTKARLIYEAAHDATGRELGVANPAERRND
;
A
#
# COMPACT_ATOMS: atom_id res chain seq x y z
N MET A 1 -22.63 -80.32 41.90
CA MET A 1 -22.66 -78.86 42.08
C MET A 1 -21.70 -78.19 41.09
N LEU A 2 -21.99 -78.26 39.78
CA LEU A 2 -21.16 -77.63 38.72
C LEU A 2 -21.99 -76.73 37.79
N GLY A 3 -23.30 -76.61 38.03
CA GLY A 3 -24.23 -75.87 37.15
C GLY A 3 -24.23 -74.36 37.39
N ASP A 4 -24.12 -73.92 38.65
CA ASP A 4 -24.23 -72.49 38.99
C ASP A 4 -22.99 -71.69 38.59
N ASP A 5 -21.79 -72.26 38.73
CA ASP A 5 -20.54 -71.60 38.31
C ASP A 5 -20.48 -71.41 36.79
N ALA A 6 -20.96 -72.39 36.00
CA ALA A 6 -21.00 -72.30 34.55
C ALA A 6 -21.99 -71.21 34.06
N ILE A 7 -23.12 -71.05 34.75
CA ILE A 7 -24.12 -70.02 34.46
C ILE A 7 -23.58 -68.62 34.82
N MET A 8 -22.88 -68.48 35.94
CA MET A 8 -22.27 -67.22 36.36
C MET A 8 -21.12 -66.78 35.43
N ILE A 9 -20.32 -67.72 34.95
CA ILE A 9 -19.26 -67.45 33.96
C ILE A 9 -19.88 -67.03 32.61
N ALA A 10 -20.92 -67.72 32.14
CA ALA A 10 -21.61 -67.37 30.91
C ALA A 10 -22.28 -65.97 30.98
N TYR A 11 -22.88 -65.65 32.13
CA TYR A 11 -23.48 -64.33 32.37
C TYR A 11 -22.43 -63.21 32.43
N GLY A 12 -21.27 -63.47 33.06
CA GLY A 12 -20.13 -62.54 33.08
C GLY A 12 -19.54 -62.29 31.69
N ALA A 13 -19.44 -63.34 30.86
CA ALA A 13 -18.98 -63.25 29.48
C ALA A 13 -19.95 -62.44 28.59
N GLY A 14 -21.26 -62.63 28.75
CA GLY A 14 -22.28 -61.83 28.05
C GLY A 14 -22.16 -60.34 28.34
N LYS A 15 -22.06 -59.95 29.62
CA LYS A 15 -21.85 -58.54 30.01
C LYS A 15 -20.55 -57.93 29.49
N ALA A 16 -19.50 -58.73 29.35
CA ALA A 16 -18.24 -58.27 28.78
C ALA A 16 -18.37 -58.04 27.26
N LEU A 17 -19.15 -58.87 26.57
CA LEU A 17 -19.47 -58.71 25.16
C LEU A 17 -20.27 -57.42 24.91
N ASP A 18 -21.35 -57.20 25.68
CA ASP A 18 -22.20 -56.00 25.57
C ASP A 18 -21.37 -54.71 25.74
N LYS A 19 -20.47 -54.69 26.75
CA LYS A 19 -19.55 -53.55 26.97
C LYS A 19 -18.57 -53.36 25.83
N ALA A 20 -18.11 -54.44 25.19
CA ALA A 20 -17.21 -54.34 24.04
C ALA A 20 -17.94 -53.75 22.82
N GLU A 21 -19.21 -54.12 22.60
CA GLU A 21 -20.05 -53.56 21.54
C GLU A 21 -20.32 -52.06 21.75
N ASP A 22 -20.64 -51.63 22.98
CA ASP A 22 -20.81 -50.22 23.33
C ASP A 22 -19.54 -49.41 23.05
N VAL A 23 -18.37 -49.96 23.41
CA VAL A 23 -17.08 -49.33 23.12
C VAL A 23 -16.87 -49.25 21.60
N ILE A 24 -17.09 -50.32 20.86
CA ILE A 24 -16.94 -50.31 19.38
C ILE A 24 -17.84 -49.24 18.75
N ALA A 25 -19.10 -49.12 19.19
CA ALA A 25 -20.03 -48.10 18.71
C ALA A 25 -19.51 -46.68 19.00
N ALA A 26 -19.04 -46.43 20.22
CA ALA A 26 -18.46 -45.13 20.60
C ALA A 26 -17.21 -44.78 19.78
N TRP A 27 -16.34 -45.75 19.50
CA TRP A 27 -15.17 -45.55 18.65
C TRP A 27 -15.54 -45.28 17.19
N GLN A 28 -16.58 -45.94 16.66
CA GLN A 28 -17.08 -45.68 15.31
C GLN A 28 -17.68 -44.27 15.18
N ASP A 29 -18.42 -43.81 16.20
CA ASP A 29 -18.96 -42.45 16.26
C ASP A 29 -17.84 -41.41 16.33
N ALA A 30 -16.83 -41.64 17.19
CA ALA A 30 -15.66 -40.78 17.29
C ALA A 30 -14.89 -40.70 15.97
N ALA A 31 -14.69 -41.83 15.29
CA ALA A 31 -14.03 -41.88 13.98
C ALA A 31 -14.82 -41.11 12.91
N ARG A 32 -16.15 -41.25 12.88
CA ARG A 32 -17.03 -40.48 11.97
C ARG A 32 -16.92 -38.98 12.24
N LYS A 33 -16.92 -38.57 13.51
CA LYS A 33 -16.77 -37.15 13.90
C LYS A 33 -15.41 -36.60 13.48
N LEU A 34 -14.31 -37.30 13.79
CA LEU A 34 -12.96 -36.89 13.40
C LEU A 34 -12.81 -36.78 11.88
N LYS A 35 -13.39 -37.70 11.12
CA LYS A 35 -13.39 -37.64 9.65
C LYS A 35 -14.07 -36.37 9.15
N GLY A 36 -15.25 -36.04 9.68
CA GLY A 36 -15.95 -34.80 9.33
C GLY A 36 -15.17 -33.53 9.70
N GLU A 37 -14.49 -33.52 10.85
CA GLU A 37 -13.62 -32.42 11.25
C GLU A 37 -12.41 -32.26 10.31
N VAL A 38 -11.79 -33.36 9.88
CA VAL A 38 -10.68 -33.34 8.91
C VAL A 38 -11.14 -32.83 7.55
N GLU A 39 -12.30 -33.26 7.06
CA GLU A 39 -12.88 -32.78 5.80
C GLU A 39 -13.17 -31.28 5.87
N SER A 40 -13.82 -30.82 6.94
CA SER A 40 -14.10 -29.40 7.16
C SER A 40 -12.81 -28.56 7.23
N ARG A 41 -11.79 -29.02 7.95
CA ARG A 41 -10.49 -28.33 8.02
C ARG A 41 -9.79 -28.29 6.67
N ASN A 42 -9.83 -29.38 5.90
CA ASN A 42 -9.26 -29.42 4.56
C ASN A 42 -9.94 -28.41 3.63
N ASP A 43 -11.26 -28.26 3.70
CA ASP A 43 -11.98 -27.26 2.92
C ASP A 43 -11.64 -25.84 3.35
N SER A 44 -11.50 -25.58 4.66
CA SER A 44 -11.00 -24.29 5.15
C SER A 44 -9.60 -23.98 4.65
N ILE A 45 -8.68 -24.95 4.67
CA ILE A 45 -7.31 -24.78 4.15
C ILE A 45 -7.34 -24.44 2.67
N ARG A 46 -8.15 -25.13 1.86
CA ARG A 46 -8.30 -24.84 0.43
C ARG A 46 -8.80 -23.43 0.18
N ARG A 47 -9.78 -22.96 0.96
CA ARG A 47 -10.29 -21.58 0.86
C ARG A 47 -9.23 -20.55 1.19
N LEU A 48 -8.51 -20.73 2.29
CA LEU A 48 -7.43 -19.83 2.70
C LEU A 48 -6.28 -19.79 1.68
N MET A 49 -5.93 -20.94 1.08
CA MET A 49 -4.94 -20.99 0.01
C MET A 49 -5.39 -20.24 -1.25
N ALA A 50 -6.66 -20.38 -1.64
CA ALA A 50 -7.22 -19.66 -2.79
C ALA A 50 -7.30 -18.16 -2.54
N GLU A 51 -7.72 -17.74 -1.36
CA GLU A 51 -7.75 -16.34 -0.93
C GLU A 51 -6.34 -15.74 -0.94
N LYS A 52 -5.37 -16.44 -0.33
CA LYS A 52 -3.97 -16.00 -0.33
C LYS A 52 -3.42 -15.87 -1.75
N ALA A 53 -3.68 -16.84 -2.64
CA ALA A 53 -3.24 -16.76 -4.03
C ALA A 53 -3.85 -15.57 -4.78
N SER A 54 -5.14 -15.29 -4.54
CA SER A 54 -5.82 -14.12 -5.11
C SER A 54 -5.22 -12.81 -4.60
N MET A 55 -4.92 -12.72 -3.30
CA MET A 55 -4.26 -11.55 -2.71
C MET A 55 -2.84 -11.35 -3.26
N ASP A 56 -2.06 -12.43 -3.36
CA ASP A 56 -0.69 -12.39 -3.92
C ASP A 56 -0.71 -11.89 -5.38
N GLN A 57 -1.69 -12.31 -6.17
CA GLN A 57 -1.89 -11.82 -7.54
C GLN A 57 -2.28 -10.34 -7.57
N GLN A 58 -3.19 -9.91 -6.70
CA GLN A 58 -3.61 -8.51 -6.60
C GLN A 58 -2.42 -7.62 -6.22
N TRP A 59 -1.69 -7.96 -5.16
CA TRP A 59 -0.51 -7.21 -4.73
C TRP A 59 0.56 -7.16 -5.82
N THR A 60 0.79 -8.25 -6.54
CA THR A 60 1.72 -8.25 -7.67
C THR A 60 1.29 -7.27 -8.77
N SER A 61 -0.02 -7.19 -9.06
CA SER A 61 -0.59 -6.24 -10.02
C SER A 61 -0.45 -4.79 -9.54
N ASP A 62 -0.73 -4.54 -8.26
CA ASP A 62 -0.65 -3.21 -7.66
C ASP A 62 0.79 -2.70 -7.63
N VAL A 63 1.75 -3.55 -7.25
CA VAL A 63 3.18 -3.21 -7.27
C VAL A 63 3.63 -2.83 -8.68
N ARG A 64 3.23 -3.59 -9.71
CA ARG A 64 3.57 -3.25 -11.10
C ARG A 64 2.96 -1.92 -11.54
N THR A 65 1.71 -1.68 -11.16
CA THR A 65 1.01 -0.43 -11.49
C THR A 65 1.69 0.76 -10.83
N LEU A 66 2.02 0.66 -9.54
CA LEU A 66 2.70 1.72 -8.80
C LEU A 66 4.12 1.97 -9.34
N GLN A 67 4.85 0.91 -9.70
CA GLN A 67 6.17 1.05 -10.33
C GLN A 67 6.09 1.80 -11.66
N LYS A 68 5.07 1.52 -12.48
CA LYS A 68 4.83 2.24 -13.73
C LYS A 68 4.51 3.72 -13.48
N GLN A 69 3.58 4.01 -12.58
CA GLN A 69 3.20 5.39 -12.23
C GLN A 69 4.39 6.17 -11.66
N LEU A 70 5.23 5.54 -10.84
CA LEU A 70 6.44 6.14 -10.32
C LEU A 70 7.42 6.49 -11.45
N ALA A 71 7.65 5.56 -12.39
CA ALA A 71 8.53 5.80 -13.52
C ALA A 71 8.00 6.93 -14.44
N GLU A 72 6.70 6.99 -14.67
CA GLU A 72 6.07 8.06 -15.46
C GLU A 72 6.17 9.41 -14.76
N THR A 73 5.90 9.46 -13.46
CA THR A 73 6.01 10.69 -12.65
C THR A 73 7.45 11.18 -12.58
N GLN A 74 8.41 10.27 -12.42
CA GLN A 74 9.84 10.61 -12.41
C GLN A 74 10.27 11.21 -13.74
N ARG A 75 9.87 10.61 -14.87
CA ARG A 75 10.16 11.18 -16.21
C ARG A 75 9.54 12.57 -16.38
N ALA A 76 8.30 12.76 -15.96
CA ALA A 76 7.65 14.07 -16.04
C ALA A 76 8.35 15.13 -15.17
N LEU A 77 8.90 14.73 -14.03
CA LEU A 77 9.71 15.61 -13.18
C LEU A 77 11.06 15.94 -13.83
N ASP A 78 11.74 14.95 -14.41
CA ASP A 78 13.01 15.12 -15.12
C ASP A 78 12.84 16.09 -16.31
N ASP A 79 11.81 15.88 -17.13
CA ASP A 79 11.49 16.74 -18.28
C ASP A 79 11.21 18.18 -17.84
N LYS A 80 10.42 18.37 -16.78
CA LYS A 80 10.16 19.71 -16.22
C LYS A 80 11.43 20.35 -15.67
N THR A 81 12.30 19.58 -15.03
CA THR A 81 13.58 20.07 -14.50
C THR A 81 14.50 20.52 -15.62
N MET A 82 14.64 19.72 -16.67
CA MET A 82 15.41 20.08 -17.87
C MET A 82 14.85 21.32 -18.56
N HIS A 83 13.52 21.42 -18.68
CA HIS A 83 12.87 22.59 -19.26
C HIS A 83 13.12 23.86 -18.43
N ILE A 84 12.99 23.78 -17.10
CA ILE A 84 13.29 24.89 -16.19
C ILE A 84 14.76 25.32 -16.33
N ALA A 85 15.70 24.37 -16.40
CA ALA A 85 17.11 24.68 -16.61
C ALA A 85 17.35 25.42 -17.93
N GLY A 86 16.66 25.00 -19.00
CA GLY A 86 16.68 25.69 -20.30
C GLY A 86 16.14 27.12 -20.23
N LEU A 87 15.01 27.33 -19.56
CA LEU A 87 14.42 28.66 -19.36
C LEU A 87 15.30 29.57 -18.50
N VAL A 88 15.96 29.01 -17.49
CA VAL A 88 16.94 29.72 -16.65
C VAL A 88 18.12 30.19 -17.49
N ALA A 89 18.71 29.31 -18.31
CA ALA A 89 19.80 29.68 -19.20
C ALA A 89 19.39 30.76 -20.22
N GLN A 90 18.19 30.66 -20.80
CA GLN A 90 17.66 31.70 -21.68
C GLN A 90 17.48 33.04 -20.98
N ARG A 91 16.88 33.04 -19.78
CA ARG A 91 16.73 34.23 -18.95
C ARG A 91 18.10 34.88 -18.66
N ASP A 92 19.08 34.09 -18.27
CA ASP A 92 20.41 34.60 -17.92
C ASP A 92 21.09 35.23 -19.13
N ALA A 93 20.99 34.61 -20.30
CA ALA A 93 21.47 35.18 -21.56
C ALA A 93 20.76 36.51 -21.91
N TYR A 94 19.43 36.60 -21.70
CA TYR A 94 18.70 37.86 -21.90
C TYR A 94 19.16 38.95 -20.94
N MET A 95 19.43 38.60 -19.68
CA MET A 95 19.93 39.55 -18.68
C MET A 95 21.32 40.06 -19.03
N GLU A 96 22.20 39.18 -19.50
CA GLU A 96 23.55 39.53 -19.93
C GLU A 96 23.54 40.43 -21.18
N GLN A 97 22.65 40.16 -22.13
CA GLN A 97 22.53 40.95 -23.37
C GLN A 97 21.79 42.29 -23.18
N HIS A 98 20.95 42.41 -22.15
CA HIS A 98 20.13 43.60 -21.89
C HIS A 98 20.21 44.05 -20.42
N PRO A 99 21.40 44.46 -19.93
CA PRO A 99 21.61 44.81 -18.52
C PRO A 99 20.78 46.02 -18.08
N ASP A 100 20.52 46.97 -18.97
CA ASP A 100 19.74 48.19 -18.70
C ASP A 100 18.23 48.00 -18.92
N SER A 101 17.77 46.75 -19.01
CA SER A 101 16.34 46.47 -19.18
C SER A 101 15.54 46.99 -17.98
N PRO A 102 14.43 47.73 -18.20
CA PRO A 102 13.58 48.21 -17.12
C PRO A 102 13.03 47.11 -16.21
N LEU A 103 12.99 45.86 -16.69
CA LEU A 103 12.57 44.70 -15.91
C LEU A 103 13.60 44.28 -14.84
N LEU A 104 14.86 44.68 -14.98
CA LEU A 104 15.95 44.35 -14.06
C LEU A 104 16.18 45.43 -13.00
N HIS A 105 15.50 46.57 -13.11
CA HIS A 105 15.61 47.65 -12.14
C HIS A 105 15.04 47.25 -10.76
N ASP A 106 15.54 47.93 -9.72
CA ASP A 106 15.02 47.84 -8.35
C ASP A 106 13.50 48.08 -8.33
N SER A 107 12.77 47.13 -7.75
CA SER A 107 11.32 47.23 -7.61
C SER A 107 10.87 47.96 -6.34
N GLY A 108 11.79 48.27 -5.43
CA GLY A 108 11.51 48.76 -4.07
C GLY A 108 11.32 47.65 -3.04
N GLU A 109 11.13 46.40 -3.49
CA GLU A 109 10.93 45.24 -2.63
C GLU A 109 12.23 44.48 -2.39
N ARG A 110 12.29 43.69 -1.30
CA ARG A 110 13.47 42.91 -0.91
C ARG A 110 13.12 41.45 -0.63
N PHE A 111 14.09 40.56 -0.87
CA PHE A 111 14.02 39.16 -0.46
C PHE A 111 14.00 39.03 1.06
N ARG A 112 13.17 38.14 1.60
CA ARG A 112 13.01 37.98 3.05
C ARG A 112 14.25 37.35 3.68
N SER A 113 14.85 36.38 3.00
CA SER A 113 15.99 35.62 3.51
C SER A 113 17.30 36.40 3.44
N SER A 114 17.54 37.09 2.31
CA SER A 114 18.82 37.74 2.02
C SER A 114 18.81 39.25 2.16
N GLY A 115 17.64 39.90 2.17
CA GLY A 115 17.52 41.35 2.09
C GLY A 115 17.91 41.95 0.73
N ASN A 116 18.24 41.11 -0.26
CA ASN A 116 18.62 41.55 -1.60
C ASN A 116 17.45 42.20 -2.34
N ILE A 117 17.78 43.07 -3.30
CA ILE A 117 16.80 43.74 -4.17
C ILE A 117 16.03 42.72 -4.99
N LYS A 118 14.70 42.82 -4.98
CA LYS A 118 13.86 42.17 -5.98
C LYS A 118 13.79 43.06 -7.23
N THR A 119 13.92 42.46 -8.40
CA THR A 119 13.69 43.16 -9.67
C THR A 119 12.20 43.18 -10.01
N LYS A 120 11.79 44.02 -10.96
CA LYS A 120 10.40 43.97 -11.48
C LYS A 120 10.07 42.61 -12.09
N ALA A 121 11.01 42.00 -12.83
CA ALA A 121 10.87 40.64 -13.37
C ALA A 121 10.59 39.62 -12.27
N ARG A 122 11.26 39.76 -11.11
CA ARG A 122 11.04 38.86 -9.97
C ARG A 122 9.60 38.97 -9.43
N LEU A 123 9.06 40.19 -9.30
CA LEU A 123 7.68 40.37 -8.82
C LEU A 123 6.64 39.75 -9.77
N ILE A 124 6.87 39.87 -11.09
CA ILE A 124 6.01 39.23 -12.10
C ILE A 124 6.04 37.70 -11.95
N TYR A 125 7.25 37.13 -11.80
CA TYR A 125 7.41 35.70 -11.53
C TYR A 125 6.65 35.26 -10.29
N GLU A 126 6.78 35.99 -9.17
CA GLU A 126 6.13 35.63 -7.90
C GLU A 126 4.61 35.67 -8.02
N ALA A 127 4.06 36.69 -8.69
CA ALA A 127 2.62 36.79 -8.92
C ALA A 127 2.09 35.63 -9.77
N ALA A 128 2.81 35.26 -10.84
CA ALA A 128 2.46 34.12 -11.69
C ALA A 128 2.57 32.79 -10.93
N HIS A 129 3.68 32.56 -10.22
CA HIS A 129 3.90 31.37 -9.40
C HIS A 129 2.78 31.19 -8.37
N ASP A 130 2.37 32.27 -7.73
CA ASP A 130 1.28 32.25 -6.76
C ASP A 130 -0.09 31.98 -7.35
N ALA A 131 -0.40 32.61 -8.49
CA ALA A 131 -1.64 32.39 -9.19
C ALA A 131 -1.75 30.90 -9.59
N THR A 132 -0.73 30.37 -10.27
CA THR A 132 -0.68 28.96 -10.67
C THR A 132 -0.69 28.02 -9.47
N GLY A 133 0.02 28.36 -8.39
CA GLY A 133 0.02 27.55 -7.17
C GLY A 133 -1.39 27.41 -6.57
N ARG A 134 -2.16 28.50 -6.51
CA ARG A 134 -3.56 28.47 -6.05
C ARG A 134 -4.45 27.64 -6.97
N GLU A 135 -4.28 27.75 -8.29
CA GLU A 135 -5.01 26.94 -9.27
C GLU A 135 -4.73 25.44 -9.10
N LEU A 136 -3.51 25.08 -8.70
CA LEU A 136 -3.10 23.71 -8.39
C LEU A 136 -3.50 23.26 -6.97
N GLY A 137 -4.26 24.06 -6.23
CA GLY A 137 -4.73 23.73 -4.88
C GLY A 137 -3.67 23.86 -3.78
N VAL A 138 -2.56 24.55 -4.04
CA VAL A 138 -1.55 24.85 -3.01
C VAL A 138 -2.09 25.95 -2.09
N ALA A 139 -2.29 25.62 -0.81
CA ALA A 139 -2.88 26.53 0.18
C ALA A 139 -2.07 27.82 0.39
N ASN A 140 -0.74 27.72 0.43
CA ASN A 140 0.16 28.88 0.54
C ASN A 140 1.33 28.77 -0.46
N PRO A 141 1.14 29.19 -1.73
CA PRO A 141 2.20 29.14 -2.73
C PRO A 141 3.40 30.05 -2.40
N ALA A 142 3.18 31.11 -1.63
CA ALA A 142 4.22 32.08 -1.29
C ALA A 142 5.32 31.48 -0.39
N GLU A 143 4.99 30.45 0.40
CA GLU A 143 5.97 29.68 1.20
C GLU A 143 6.82 28.73 0.36
N ARG A 144 6.39 28.43 -0.88
CA ARG A 144 7.13 27.55 -1.80
C ARG A 144 8.03 28.33 -2.77
N ARG A 145 7.99 29.66 -2.73
CA ARG A 145 8.91 30.51 -3.48
C ARG A 145 10.31 30.35 -2.88
N ASN A 146 11.33 30.32 -3.74
CA ASN A 146 12.71 30.41 -3.30
C ASN A 146 13.03 31.89 -3.07
N ASP A 147 12.85 32.37 -1.83
CA ASP A 147 12.68 33.80 -1.45
C ASP A 147 13.58 34.23 -0.27
#